data_AF-A0A377BSR8-F1
#
_entry.id   AF-A0A377BSR8-F1
#
_cell.length_a   1.000
_cell.length_b   1.000
_cell.length_c   1.000
_cell.angle_alpha   90.00
_cell.angle_beta   90.00
_cell.angle_gamma   90.00
#
_symmetry.space_group_name_H-M   'P 1'
#
loop_
_entity.id
_entity.type
_entity.pdbx_description
1 polymer ?
#
loop_
_entity_poly.entity_id
_entity_poly.type
_entity_poly.pdbx_seq_one_letter_code
_entity_poly.pdbx_strand_id
1 'polypeptide(L)' 'MFQQQKDWETRENAFAAFTMGPLTDFWRQRDEAEFTGVDDIPVRFVRFRAQHHDRVVVICPGVLRAT' A
#
# COMPACT_ATOMS: atom_id res chain seq x y z
N MET A 1 4.59 -29.92 14.91
CA MET A 1 3.30 -29.66 14.24
C MET A 1 2.82 -28.29 14.69
N PHE A 2 2.89 -27.27 13.84
CA PHE A 2 2.36 -25.94 14.15
C PHE A 2 0.95 -25.82 13.55
N GLN A 3 -0.01 -25.55 14.44
CA GLN A 3 -1.44 -25.47 14.18
C GLN A 3 -1.77 -24.24 13.31
N GLN A 4 -1.90 -24.41 11.99
CA GLN A 4 -2.62 -23.46 11.13
C GLN A 4 -4.13 -23.68 11.30
N GLN A 5 -4.72 -23.16 12.38
CA GLN A 5 -6.18 -23.14 12.54
C GLN A 5 -6.75 -21.73 12.81
N LYS A 6 -5.92 -20.67 12.73
CA LYS A 6 -6.36 -19.27 12.89
C LYS A 6 -6.35 -18.41 11.60
N ASP A 7 -6.03 -19.02 10.46
CA ASP A 7 -5.69 -18.29 9.23
C ASP A 7 -6.91 -17.87 8.40
N TRP A 8 -8.06 -18.54 8.54
CA TRP A 8 -9.17 -18.36 7.59
C TRP A 8 -10.01 -17.10 7.88
N GLU A 9 -10.52 -16.94 9.11
CA GLU A 9 -11.30 -15.76 9.55
C GLU A 9 -10.49 -14.46 9.49
N THR A 10 -9.19 -14.53 9.78
CA THR A 10 -8.30 -13.36 9.72
C THR A 10 -8.10 -12.89 8.28
N ARG A 11 -8.02 -13.82 7.32
CA ARG A 11 -7.88 -13.52 5.89
C ARG A 11 -9.17 -12.94 5.30
N GLU A 12 -10.33 -13.46 5.70
CA GLU A 12 -11.61 -12.92 5.25
C GLU A 12 -11.87 -11.52 5.82
N ASN A 13 -11.54 -11.27 7.08
CA ASN A 13 -11.62 -9.92 7.66
C ASN A 13 -10.67 -8.92 7.00
N ALA A 14 -9.43 -9.32 6.69
CA ALA A 14 -8.50 -8.49 5.94
C ALA A 14 -9.04 -8.21 4.53
N PHE A 15 -9.53 -9.24 3.83
CA PHE A 15 -10.13 -9.12 2.50
C PHE A 15 -11.39 -8.23 2.50
N ALA A 16 -12.26 -8.37 3.49
CA ALA A 16 -13.45 -7.54 3.68
C ALA A 16 -13.08 -6.07 3.96
N ALA A 17 -12.05 -5.82 4.78
CA ALA A 17 -11.52 -4.49 5.02
C ALA A 17 -11.02 -3.82 3.72
N PHE A 18 -10.40 -4.60 2.83
CA PHE A 18 -9.94 -4.16 1.50
C PHE A 18 -11.05 -3.93 0.47
N THR A 19 -12.20 -4.59 0.62
CA THR A 19 -13.26 -4.55 -0.42
C THR A 19 -14.37 -3.57 -0.08
N MET A 20 -14.83 -3.49 1.18
CA MET A 20 -15.98 -2.66 1.60
C MET A 20 -15.76 -1.91 2.93
N GLY A 21 -14.56 -1.95 3.50
CA GLY A 21 -14.27 -1.44 4.84
C GLY A 21 -13.48 -0.14 4.88
N PRO A 22 -13.01 0.27 6.07
CA PRO A 22 -12.30 1.54 6.28
C PRO A 22 -11.00 1.65 5.46
N LEU A 23 -10.42 0.53 5.04
CA LEU A 23 -9.24 0.53 4.18
C LEU A 23 -9.59 0.87 2.72
N THR A 24 -10.77 0.47 2.23
CA THR A 24 -11.30 0.95 0.95
C THR A 24 -11.52 2.46 0.97
N ASP A 25 -12.12 2.98 2.04
CA ASP A 25 -12.38 4.43 2.19
C ASP A 25 -11.08 5.23 2.31
N PHE A 26 -10.08 4.68 3.01
CA PHE A 26 -8.73 5.22 3.03
C PHE A 26 -8.13 5.23 1.62
N TRP A 27 -8.15 4.09 0.91
CA TRP A 27 -7.56 3.96 -0.42
C TRP A 27 -8.22 4.84 -1.49
N ARG A 28 -9.49 5.23 -1.30
CA ARG A 28 -10.19 6.21 -2.16
C ARG A 28 -9.64 7.62 -2.02
N GLN A 29 -8.99 7.96 -0.92
CA GLN A 29 -8.38 9.28 -0.68
C GLN A 29 -6.99 9.42 -1.33
N ARG A 30 -6.52 8.38 -2.03
CA ARG A 30 -5.19 8.36 -2.62
C ARG A 30 -5.07 9.43 -3.71
N ASP A 31 -3.95 10.14 -3.70
CA ASP A 31 -3.58 11.07 -4.75
C ASP A 31 -2.51 10.40 -5.62
N GLU A 32 -2.78 10.32 -6.92
CA GLU A 32 -1.87 9.74 -7.91
C GLU A 32 -1.07 10.85 -8.57
N ALA A 33 0.24 10.69 -8.60
CA ALA A 33 1.14 11.71 -9.12
C ALA A 33 2.32 11.07 -9.87
N GLU A 34 3.02 11.91 -10.62
CA GLU A 34 4.18 11.53 -11.42
C GLU A 34 5.28 12.56 -11.23
N PHE A 35 6.53 12.12 -11.25
CA PHE A 35 7.70 12.99 -11.39
C PHE A 35 8.67 12.39 -12.41
N THR A 36 9.47 13.24 -13.04
CA THR A 36 10.51 12.80 -13.97
C THR A 36 11.68 12.22 -13.18
N GLY A 37 11.96 10.95 -13.40
CA GLY A 37 13.09 10.23 -12.81
C GLY A 37 14.39 10.42 -13.59
N VAL A 38 15.36 9.54 -13.31
CA VAL A 38 16.62 9.48 -14.06
C VAL A 38 16.33 9.08 -15.51
N ASP A 39 17.11 9.60 -16.46
CA ASP A 39 16.99 9.36 -17.90
C ASP A 39 15.60 9.73 -18.49
N ASP A 40 14.95 10.75 -17.93
CA ASP A 40 13.59 11.18 -18.30
C ASP A 40 12.52 10.07 -18.15
N ILE A 41 12.79 9.05 -17.35
CA ILE A 41 11.84 7.96 -17.11
C ILE A 41 10.78 8.45 -16.11
N PRO A 42 9.48 8.46 -16.47
CA PRO A 42 8.43 8.88 -15.55
C PRO A 42 8.29 7.90 -14.38
N VAL A 43 8.30 8.43 -13.15
CA VAL A 43 8.06 7.66 -11.93
C VAL A 43 6.68 8.03 -11.40
N ARG A 44 5.76 7.06 -11.50
CA ARG A 44 4.40 7.17 -10.96
C ARG A 44 4.35 6.67 -9.53
N PHE A 45 3.61 7.37 -8.71
CA PHE A 45 3.44 7.02 -7.30
C PHE A 45 2.07 7.40 -6.78
N VAL A 46 1.73 6.78 -5.66
CA VAL A 46 0.53 7.08 -4.88
C VAL A 46 0.97 7.73 -3.57
N ARG A 47 0.27 8.77 -3.15
CA ARG A 47 0.51 9.41 -1.85
C ARG A 47 -0.79 9.64 -1.07
N PHE A 48 -0.63 9.72 0.25
CA PHE A 48 -1.65 10.18 1.19
C PHE A 48 -1.07 11.36 1.95
N ARG A 49 -1.79 12.48 2.01
CA ARG A 49 -1.30 13.72 2.63
C ARG A 49 -2.39 14.38 3.47
N ALA A 50 -1.99 14.96 4.59
CA ALA A 50 -2.83 15.82 5.42
C ALA A 50 -1.98 16.99 5.95
N GLN A 51 -2.61 18.14 6.21
CA GLN A 51 -1.88 19.35 6.64
C GLN A 51 -1.11 19.17 7.95
N HIS A 52 -1.52 18.23 8.81
CA HIS A 52 -0.91 17.96 10.10
C HIS A 52 0.21 16.89 10.05
N HIS A 53 0.50 16.30 8.89
CA HIS A 53 1.60 15.33 8.75
C HIS A 53 2.93 16.07 8.51
N ASP A 54 3.89 15.89 9.42
CA ASP A 54 5.24 16.47 9.38
C ASP A 54 6.33 15.47 8.95
N ARG A 55 5.97 14.19 8.82
CA ARG A 55 6.88 13.09 8.44
C ARG A 55 6.43 12.42 7.16
N VAL A 56 7.41 11.89 6.42
CA VAL A 56 7.19 11.15 5.19
C VAL A 56 7.71 9.74 5.37
N VAL A 57 6.89 8.76 4.98
CA VAL A 57 7.28 7.36 4.82
C VAL A 57 7.23 7.04 3.34
N VAL A 58 8.33 6.52 2.80
CA VAL A 58 8.43 6.10 1.40
C VAL A 58 8.47 4.59 1.34
N ILE A 59 7.56 4.00 0.56
CA ILE A 59 7.50 2.56 0.31
C ILE A 59 7.86 2.34 -1.16
N CYS A 60 9.05 1.80 -1.40
CA CYS A 60 9.49 1.40 -2.74
C CYS A 60 9.28 -0.10 -2.89
N PRO A 61 8.24 -0.56 -3.61
CA PRO A 61 8.09 -1.98 -3.87
C PRO A 61 9.23 -2.46 -4.77
N GLY A 62 9.79 -3.62 -4.43
CA GLY A 62 10.81 -4.28 -5.22
C GLY A 62 10.60 -5.78 -5.18
N VAL A 63 10.94 -6.47 -6.27
CA VAL A 63 11.03 -7.93 -6.27
C VAL A 63 12.43 -8.29 -5.78
N LEU A 64 12.51 -9.00 -4.67
CA LEU A 64 13.76 -9.65 -4.27
C LEU A 64 14.06 -10.76 -5.26
N ARG A 65 15.12 -10.59 -6.07
CA ARG A 65 15.68 -11.66 -6.89
C ARG A 65 16.94 -12.19 -6.19
N ALA A 66 16.87 -13.41 -5.67
CA ALA A 66 18.06 -14.16 -5.32
C ALA A 66 18.68 -14.70 -6.61
N THR A 67 19.97 -14.45 -6.82
CA THR A 67 20.77 -15.05 -7.92
C THR A 67 21.71 -16.07 -7.32
#